data_AF-A0A528CNI8-F1
#
_entry.id   AF-A0A528CNI8-F1
#
_cell.length_a   1.000
_cell.length_b   1.000
_cell.length_c   1.000
_cell.angle_alpha   90.00
_cell.angle_beta   90.00
_cell.angle_gamma   90.00
#
_symmetry.space_group_name_H-M   'P 1'
#
loop_
_entity.id
_entity.type
_entity.pdbx_description
1 polymer ?
#
loop_
_entity_poly.entity_id
_entity_poly.type
_entity_poly.pdbx_seq_one_letter_code
_entity_poly.pdbx_strand_id
1 'polypeptide(L)'
;FQPVAVVNYPQTENYTRITEYKHLTGQRNPKTSLTYEYPTDIGDPYYPVPRAENEALYKRYEALAAACPNVWFVGRLATYRYYNMDQVVGQA
;
A
#
# COMPACT_ATOMS: atom_id res chain seq x y z
N PHE A 1 -6.94 24.70 6.19
CA PHE A 1 -6.08 23.52 5.92
C PHE A 1 -6.30 23.10 4.48
N GLN A 2 -5.59 22.08 3.98
CA GLN A 2 -5.24 21.89 2.56
C GLN A 2 -6.43 22.04 1.59
N PRO A 3 -6.21 22.50 0.34
CA PRO A 3 -7.30 22.72 -0.62
C PRO A 3 -8.05 21.43 -1.00
N VAL A 4 -7.41 20.27 -0.81
CA VAL A 4 -7.92 18.94 -1.15
C VAL A 4 -7.42 17.90 -0.14
N ALA A 5 -7.97 16.68 -0.21
CA ALA A 5 -7.65 15.58 0.70
C ALA A 5 -6.17 15.19 0.74
N VAL A 6 -5.50 15.19 -0.42
CA VAL A 6 -4.10 14.76 -0.55
C VAL A 6 -3.35 15.75 -1.42
N VAL A 7 -2.23 16.27 -0.93
CA VAL A 7 -1.27 17.08 -1.70
C VAL A 7 0.06 16.35 -1.72
N ASN A 8 0.60 16.13 -2.93
CA ASN A 8 1.89 15.47 -3.13
C ASN A 8 3.01 16.50 -3.21
N TYR A 9 4.19 16.12 -2.73
CA TYR A 9 5.41 16.94 -2.70
C TYR A 9 6.55 16.21 -3.42
N PRO A 10 6.62 16.25 -4.75
CA PRO A 10 7.53 15.39 -5.51
C PRO A 10 9.03 15.69 -5.32
N GLN A 11 9.41 16.90 -4.90
CA GLN A 11 10.81 17.35 -4.92
C GLN A 11 11.24 18.24 -3.74
N THR A 12 10.32 18.68 -2.90
CA THR A 12 10.58 19.78 -1.96
C THR A 12 10.76 19.34 -0.52
N GLU A 13 10.38 18.11 -0.18
CA GLU A 13 10.20 17.65 1.20
C GLU A 13 10.67 16.21 1.38
N ASN A 14 10.94 15.83 2.64
CA ASN A 14 11.32 14.46 3.02
C ASN A 14 10.11 13.49 3.08
N TYR A 15 8.89 14.02 3.12
CA TYR A 15 7.64 13.25 2.99
C TYR A 15 7.11 13.37 1.56
N THR A 16 6.40 12.33 1.10
CA THR A 16 5.86 12.30 -0.27
C THR A 16 4.54 13.03 -0.41
N ARG A 17 3.73 13.07 0.65
CA ARG A 17 2.41 13.70 0.66
C ARG A 17 1.91 14.01 2.07
N ILE A 18 0.94 14.91 2.15
CA ILE A 18 0.14 15.17 3.34
C ILE A 18 -1.31 14.80 3.07
N THR A 19 -1.89 13.98 3.95
CA THR A 19 -3.29 13.58 3.89
C THR A 19 -4.10 14.27 4.97
N GLU A 20 -5.23 14.86 4.58
CA GLU A 20 -6.21 15.47 5.47
C GLU A 20 -7.54 14.70 5.44
N TYR A 21 -7.82 13.96 6.51
CA TYR A 21 -8.87 12.94 6.51
C TYR A 21 -10.30 13.48 6.42
N LYS A 22 -10.57 14.70 6.89
CA LYS A 22 -11.94 15.21 6.88
C LYS A 22 -12.49 15.46 5.47
N HIS A 23 -11.60 15.68 4.49
CA HIS A 23 -12.00 15.75 3.09
C HIS A 23 -12.45 14.39 2.56
N LEU A 24 -11.89 13.29 3.10
CA LEU A 24 -12.26 11.91 2.73
C LEU A 24 -13.52 11.44 3.45
N THR A 25 -13.67 11.80 4.73
CA THR A 25 -14.77 11.29 5.58
C THR A 25 -15.98 12.22 5.67
N GLY A 26 -15.84 13.48 5.25
CA GLY A 26 -16.88 14.51 5.39
C GLY A 26 -17.08 15.03 6.82
N GLN A 27 -16.19 14.67 7.76
CA GLN A 27 -16.32 15.05 9.17
C GLN A 27 -16.29 16.58 9.37
N ARG A 28 -17.27 17.12 10.12
CA ARG A 28 -17.31 18.53 10.52
C ARG A 28 -16.75 18.69 11.93
N ASN A 29 -15.58 19.31 12.03
CA ASN A 29 -14.93 19.61 13.31
C ASN A 29 -14.07 20.88 13.19
N PRO A 30 -14.02 21.76 14.22
CA PRO A 30 -13.14 22.93 14.22
C PRO A 30 -11.65 22.56 14.13
N LYS A 31 -11.24 21.37 14.59
CA LYS A 31 -9.88 20.84 14.47
C LYS A 31 -9.77 19.88 13.27
N THR A 32 -8.55 19.61 12.85
CA THR A 32 -8.25 18.63 11.80
C THR A 32 -7.08 17.73 12.21
N SER A 33 -7.02 16.55 11.60
CA SER A 33 -5.91 15.61 11.73
C SER A 33 -5.25 15.46 10.37
N LEU A 34 -3.93 15.58 10.37
CA LEU A 34 -3.07 15.46 9.19
C LEU A 34 -2.12 14.27 9.38
N THR A 35 -1.78 13.59 8.29
CA THR A 35 -0.69 12.61 8.25
C THR A 35 0.32 13.05 7.21
N TYR A 36 1.60 12.97 7.58
CA TYR A 36 2.74 13.15 6.70
C TYR A 36 3.33 11.77 6.41
N GLU A 37 3.48 11.40 5.14
CA GLU A 37 3.89 10.05 4.74
C GLU A 37 5.35 10.02 4.28
N TYR A 38 6.19 9.30 5.02
CA TYR A 38 7.62 9.13 4.77
C TYR A 38 7.89 7.72 4.22
N PRO A 39 8.53 7.59 3.04
CA PRO A 39 8.91 6.28 2.52
C PRO A 39 10.09 5.71 3.33
N THR A 40 10.07 4.39 3.54
CA THR A 40 11.15 3.66 4.20
C THR A 40 11.25 2.25 3.64
N ASP A 41 12.47 1.71 3.66
CA ASP A 41 12.79 0.32 3.34
C ASP A 41 12.81 -0.58 4.58
N ILE A 42 12.57 -0.03 5.77
CA ILE A 42 12.54 -0.74 7.05
C ILE A 42 11.15 -0.61 7.67
N GLY A 43 10.60 -1.74 8.15
CA GLY A 43 9.32 -1.78 8.85
C GLY A 43 8.30 -2.67 8.16
N ASP A 44 7.02 -2.36 8.36
CA ASP A 44 5.93 -3.19 7.85
C ASP A 44 5.84 -3.12 6.30
N PRO A 45 5.55 -4.26 5.62
CA PRO A 45 5.49 -4.30 4.17
C PRO A 45 4.16 -3.72 3.63
N TYR A 46 4.21 -2.51 3.07
CA TYR A 46 3.03 -1.87 2.48
C TYR A 46 2.89 -2.08 0.96
N TYR A 47 4.01 -2.04 0.22
CA TYR A 47 4.03 -2.09 -1.24
C TYR A 47 5.05 -3.11 -1.75
N PRO A 48 4.69 -4.00 -2.69
CA PRO A 48 5.70 -4.76 -3.42
C PRO A 48 6.52 -3.82 -4.31
N VAL A 49 7.71 -4.27 -4.72
CA VAL A 49 8.61 -3.52 -5.60
C VAL A 49 8.76 -4.30 -6.91
N PRO A 50 7.91 -4.07 -7.93
CA PRO A 50 7.93 -4.83 -9.18
C PRO A 50 9.23 -4.58 -9.95
N ARG A 51 10.14 -5.55 -9.87
CA ARG A 51 11.44 -5.59 -10.56
C ARG A 51 11.74 -7.04 -10.91
N ALA A 52 12.54 -7.26 -11.96
CA ALA A 52 12.85 -8.59 -12.45
C ALA A 52 13.45 -9.50 -11.36
N GLU A 53 14.36 -8.99 -10.53
CA GLU A 53 14.94 -9.77 -9.43
C GLU A 53 13.91 -10.20 -8.38
N ASN A 54 12.95 -9.34 -8.05
CA ASN A 54 11.92 -9.59 -7.05
C ASN A 54 10.85 -10.54 -7.59
N GLU A 55 10.52 -10.42 -8.88
CA GLU A 55 9.63 -11.37 -9.55
C GLU A 55 10.26 -12.76 -9.62
N ALA A 56 11.54 -12.87 -9.96
CA ALA A 56 12.25 -14.13 -9.96
C ALA A 56 12.27 -14.80 -8.57
N LEU A 57 12.41 -14.00 -7.49
CA LEU A 57 12.31 -14.50 -6.12
C LEU A 57 10.88 -14.93 -5.78
N TYR A 58 9.87 -14.11 -6.12
CA TYR A 58 8.46 -14.44 -5.91
C TYR A 58 8.08 -15.76 -6.59
N LYS A 59 8.53 -16.01 -7.82
CA LYS A 59 8.25 -17.26 -8.54
C LYS A 59 8.75 -18.52 -7.83
N ARG A 60 9.85 -18.42 -7.06
CA ARG A 60 10.33 -19.53 -6.23
C ARG A 60 9.36 -19.82 -5.08
N TYR A 61 8.87 -18.76 -4.42
CA TYR A 61 7.89 -18.91 -3.34
C TYR A 61 6.49 -19.28 -3.84
N GLU A 62 6.08 -18.81 -5.01
CA GLU A 62 4.82 -19.19 -5.66
C GLU A 62 4.79 -20.71 -5.93
N ALA A 63 5.90 -21.29 -6.40
CA ALA A 63 6.01 -22.74 -6.60
C ALA A 63 5.92 -23.52 -5.29
N LEU A 64 6.54 -23.02 -4.20
CA LEU A 64 6.43 -23.63 -2.87
C LEU A 64 5.01 -23.54 -2.32
N ALA A 65 4.36 -22.39 -2.46
CA ALA A 65 2.99 -22.16 -2.04
C ALA A 65 2.01 -23.09 -2.76
N ALA A 66 2.20 -23.31 -4.07
CA ALA A 66 1.39 -24.24 -4.85
C ALA A 66 1.54 -25.71 -4.41
N ALA A 67 2.66 -26.06 -3.77
CA ALA A 67 2.91 -27.39 -3.23
C ALA A 67 2.40 -27.59 -1.79
N CYS A 68 1.86 -26.56 -1.14
CA CYS A 68 1.33 -26.66 0.22
C CYS A 68 -0.12 -27.18 0.21
N PRO A 69 -0.38 -28.43 0.65
CA PRO A 69 -1.74 -28.95 0.70
C PRO A 69 -2.57 -28.23 1.76
N ASN A 70 -3.85 -27.99 1.46
CA ASN A 70 -4.82 -27.38 2.39
C ASN A 70 -4.46 -25.95 2.85
N VAL A 71 -3.68 -25.20 2.08
CA VAL A 71 -3.35 -23.80 2.36
C VAL A 71 -3.63 -22.95 1.12
N TRP A 72 -4.32 -21.83 1.30
CA TRP A 72 -4.60 -20.85 0.24
C TRP A 72 -3.93 -19.52 0.55
N PHE A 73 -3.09 -19.05 -0.37
CA PHE A 73 -2.36 -17.80 -0.26
C PHE A 73 -3.07 -16.73 -1.08
N VAL A 74 -3.68 -15.74 -0.41
CA VAL A 74 -4.52 -14.71 -1.06
C VAL A 74 -4.16 -13.30 -0.61
N GLY A 75 -4.49 -12.31 -1.44
CA GLY A 75 -4.30 -10.90 -1.14
C GLY A 75 -2.91 -10.34 -1.50
N ARG A 76 -2.75 -9.04 -1.27
CA ARG A 76 -1.58 -8.22 -1.66
C ARG A 76 -0.24 -8.85 -1.23
N LEU A 77 -0.12 -9.23 0.04
CA LEU A 77 1.12 -9.73 0.61
C LEU A 77 1.43 -11.16 0.16
N ALA A 78 0.44 -12.05 0.22
CA ALA A 78 0.63 -13.46 -0.09
C ALA A 78 0.91 -13.71 -1.58
N THR A 79 0.39 -12.84 -2.46
CA THR A 79 0.58 -12.97 -3.91
C THR A 79 1.59 -11.97 -4.49
N TYR A 80 2.24 -11.15 -3.65
CA TYR A 80 3.22 -10.15 -4.05
C TYR A 80 2.74 -9.25 -5.23
N ARG A 81 1.48 -8.80 -5.16
CA ARG A 81 0.86 -7.95 -6.19
C ARG A 81 0.46 -6.61 -5.63
N TYR A 82 0.64 -5.55 -6.40
CA TYR A 82 0.13 -4.22 -6.05
C TYR A 82 -1.37 -4.17 -6.36
N TYR A 83 -2.19 -4.55 -5.39
CA TYR A 83 -3.65 -4.51 -5.49
C TYR A 83 -4.30 -3.37 -4.72
N ASN A 84 -5.30 -2.74 -5.31
CA ASN A 84 -6.29 -1.91 -4.61
C ASN A 84 -7.26 -2.78 -3.79
N MET A 85 -8.07 -2.14 -2.94
CA MET A 85 -9.02 -2.85 -2.06
C MET A 85 -10.04 -3.68 -2.86
N ASP A 86 -10.61 -3.11 -3.92
CA ASP A 86 -11.58 -3.78 -4.80
C ASP A 86 -10.98 -5.00 -5.53
N GLN A 87 -9.71 -4.91 -5.93
CA GLN A 87 -9.01 -6.02 -6.59
C GLN A 87 -8.74 -7.17 -5.62
N VAL A 88 -8.42 -6.87 -4.36
CA VAL A 88 -8.29 -7.91 -3.32
C VAL A 88 -9.66 -8.56 -3.06
N VAL A 89 -10.73 -7.77 -2.99
CA VAL A 89 -12.09 -8.31 -2.84
C VAL A 89 -12.48 -9.18 -4.03
N GLY A 90 -12.20 -8.75 -5.26
CA GLY A 90 -12.50 -9.54 -6.47
C GLY A 90 -11.62 -10.79 -6.65
N GLN A 91 -10.51 -10.89 -5.91
CA GLN A 91 -9.66 -12.08 -5.88
C GLN A 91 -10.21 -13.17 -4.94
N ALA A 92 -10.97 -12.79 -3.92
CA ALA A 92 -11.55 -13.69 -2.93
C ALA A 92 -12.83 -14.37 -3.45
#